data_AF-A0A2A2GRW9-F1
#
_entry.id   AF-A0A2A2GRW9-F1
#
_cell.length_a   1.000
_cell.length_b   1.000
_cell.length_c   1.000
_cell.angle_alpha   90.00
_cell.angle_beta   90.00
_cell.angle_gamma   90.00
#
_symmetry.space_group_name_H-M   'P 1'
#
loop_
_entity.id
_entity.type
_entity.pdbx_description
1 polymer ?
#
loop_
_entity_poly.entity_id
_entity_poly.type
_entity_poly.pdbx_seq_one_letter_code
_entity_poly.pdbx_strand_id
1 'polypeptide(L)'
;MFLYKKCEVCGNNINKLQSIWNIYTLKIGETLHCSHCGTYYQTNKTIQAFASFYVNLGLGIILWLILGICINVCIHTLDISINKNISLILSLVLSFVLLGCINCIIACVIPLHKTQTPKEKRKKPLLYWLCLGLLAIVLIVFVVGFLGVTL
;
A
#
# COMPACT_ATOMS: atom_id res chain seq x y z
N MET A 1 0.75 19.61 -8.42
CA MET A 1 1.63 20.15 -7.35
C MET A 1 1.87 19.19 -6.18
N PHE A 2 0.98 18.21 -5.90
CA PHE A 2 1.11 17.28 -4.76
C PHE A 2 2.26 16.25 -4.82
N LEU A 3 2.73 15.91 -6.03
CA LEU A 3 3.83 14.95 -6.25
C LEU A 3 5.21 15.52 -5.95
N TYR A 4 5.33 16.83 -5.77
CA TYR A 4 6.59 17.49 -5.50
C TYR A 4 6.57 18.09 -4.10
N LYS A 5 7.69 17.98 -3.40
CA LYS A 5 7.97 18.70 -2.17
C LYS A 5 9.06 19.72 -2.45
N LYS A 6 8.80 20.99 -2.12
CA LYS A 6 9.85 22.01 -2.15
C LYS A 6 10.84 21.76 -1.01
N CYS A 7 12.12 21.76 -1.33
CA CYS A 7 13.19 21.65 -0.34
C CYS A 7 13.23 22.92 0.50
N GLU A 8 13.14 22.76 1.82
CA GLU A 8 13.23 23.85 2.81
C GLU A 8 14.64 24.46 2.90
N VAL A 9 15.67 23.78 2.38
CA VAL A 9 17.08 24.23 2.44
C VAL A 9 17.52 24.93 1.17
N CYS A 10 17.35 24.30 -0.01
CA CYS A 10 17.82 24.85 -1.29
C CYS A 10 16.70 25.35 -2.21
N GLY A 11 15.43 25.25 -1.81
CA GLY A 11 14.29 25.69 -2.63
C GLY A 11 13.97 24.80 -3.83
N ASN A 12 14.79 23.79 -4.14
CA ASN A 12 14.57 22.87 -5.26
C ASN A 12 13.32 21.99 -5.08
N ASN A 13 12.67 21.61 -6.17
CA ASN A 13 11.52 20.70 -6.15
C ASN A 13 11.98 19.24 -6.15
N ILE A 14 11.63 18.51 -5.09
CA ILE A 14 11.94 17.09 -4.93
C ILE A 14 10.71 16.29 -5.34
N ASN A 15 10.86 15.38 -6.31
CA ASN A 15 9.81 14.41 -6.64
C ASN A 15 9.62 13.44 -5.45
N LYS A 16 8.40 13.29 -4.94
CA LYS A 16 8.07 12.31 -3.88
C LYS A 16 8.12 10.87 -4.41
N LEU A 17 7.86 10.67 -5.70
CA LEU A 17 7.92 9.38 -6.38
C LEU A 17 9.31 9.17 -7.03
N GLN A 18 10.38 9.26 -6.25
CA GLN A 18 11.74 8.92 -6.73
C GLN A 18 11.83 7.45 -7.18
N SER A 19 11.01 6.60 -6.58
CA SER A 19 10.78 5.21 -6.95
C SER A 19 9.29 4.91 -6.91
N ILE A 20 8.79 4.00 -7.74
CA ILE A 20 7.36 3.60 -7.71
C ILE A 20 6.99 2.95 -6.36
N TRP A 21 7.97 2.34 -5.70
CA TRP A 21 7.81 1.76 -4.36
C TRP A 21 7.53 2.80 -3.29
N ASN A 22 7.90 4.07 -3.50
CA ASN A 22 7.64 5.15 -2.55
C ASN A 22 6.15 5.33 -2.25
N ILE A 23 5.27 4.92 -3.17
CA ILE A 23 3.82 4.87 -2.97
C ILE A 23 3.46 4.09 -1.69
N TYR A 24 4.18 2.99 -1.44
CA TYR A 24 3.93 2.10 -0.32
C TYR A 24 4.89 2.35 0.85
N THR A 25 6.14 2.74 0.57
CA THR A 25 7.21 2.77 1.58
C THR A 25 7.36 4.12 2.29
N LEU A 26 6.96 5.25 1.67
CA LEU A 26 7.08 6.58 2.30
C LEU A 26 6.37 6.65 3.65
N LYS A 27 5.14 6.12 3.70
CA LYS A 27 4.35 6.05 4.94
C LYS A 27 4.96 5.13 5.99
N ILE A 28 5.79 4.16 5.59
CA ILE A 28 6.50 3.21 6.47
C ILE A 28 7.87 3.79 6.89
N GLY A 29 8.18 5.02 6.47
CA GLY A 29 9.39 5.74 6.86
C GLY A 29 10.54 5.61 5.87
N GLU A 30 10.27 5.37 4.59
CA GLU A 30 11.26 5.64 3.54
C GLU A 30 11.66 7.11 3.54
N THR A 31 12.95 7.36 3.33
CA THR A 31 13.49 8.71 3.31
C THR A 31 13.55 9.22 1.88
N LEU A 32 13.16 10.48 1.69
CA LEU A 32 13.34 11.20 0.44
C LEU A 32 14.62 12.00 0.50
N HIS A 33 15.42 11.89 -0.56
CA HIS A 33 16.71 12.54 -0.65
C HIS A 33 16.65 13.72 -1.62
N CYS A 34 17.07 14.90 -1.18
CA CYS A 34 17.28 16.02 -2.09
C CYS A 34 18.60 15.87 -2.83
N SER A 35 18.56 15.63 -4.14
CA SER A 35 19.76 15.48 -4.98
C SER A 35 20.67 16.71 -5.01
N HIS A 36 20.14 17.89 -4.70
CA HIS A 36 20.88 19.15 -4.84
C HIS A 36 21.64 19.57 -3.57
N CYS A 37 21.09 19.29 -2.38
CA CYS A 37 21.71 19.73 -1.11
C CYS A 37 21.93 18.59 -0.10
N GLY A 38 21.63 17.34 -0.46
CA GLY A 38 21.83 16.18 0.39
C GLY A 38 20.86 16.08 1.59
N THR A 39 19.87 16.95 1.68
CA THR A 39 18.93 16.94 2.81
C THR A 39 17.95 15.77 2.70
N TYR A 40 17.70 15.10 3.83
CA TYR A 40 16.75 13.99 3.92
C TYR A 40 15.42 14.44 4.52
N TYR A 41 14.35 13.83 4.02
CA TYR A 41 12.98 14.04 4.48
C TYR A 41 12.33 12.71 4.81
N GLN A 42 11.56 12.66 5.89
CA GLN A 42 10.83 11.46 6.32
C GLN A 42 9.44 11.85 6.83
N THR A 43 8.51 10.91 6.77
CA THR A 43 7.21 11.08 7.43
C THR A 43 7.37 11.16 8.96
N ASN A 44 6.34 11.68 9.64
CA ASN A 44 6.30 11.73 11.10
C ASN A 44 6.33 10.31 11.70
N LYS A 45 7.01 10.14 12.84
CA LYS A 45 7.13 8.87 13.57
C LYS A 45 5.78 8.24 13.91
N THR A 46 4.77 9.05 14.22
CA THR A 46 3.42 8.57 14.53
C THR A 46 2.79 7.91 13.31
N ILE A 47 2.84 8.57 12.14
CA ILE A 47 2.32 8.02 10.87
C ILE A 47 3.12 6.76 10.50
N GLN A 48 4.44 6.79 10.68
CA GLN A 48 5.30 5.63 10.46
C GLN A 48 4.91 4.44 11.33
N ALA A 49 4.65 4.66 12.61
CA ALA A 49 4.25 3.60 13.55
C ALA A 49 2.91 3.00 13.13
N PHE A 50 1.90 3.82 12.84
CA PHE A 50 0.58 3.35 12.38
C PHE A 50 0.67 2.59 11.07
N ALA A 51 1.40 3.11 10.07
CA ALA A 51 1.56 2.45 8.78
C ALA A 51 2.35 1.13 8.90
N SER A 52 3.39 1.10 9.74
CA SER A 52 4.16 -0.11 10.01
C SER A 52 3.31 -1.16 10.72
N PHE A 53 2.50 -0.76 11.70
CA PHE A 53 1.57 -1.64 12.39
C PHE A 53 0.52 -2.22 11.43
N TYR A 54 -0.08 -1.37 10.59
CA TYR A 54 -1.03 -1.77 9.55
C TYR A 54 -0.45 -2.82 8.59
N VAL A 55 0.77 -2.60 8.11
CA VAL A 55 1.44 -3.55 7.22
C VAL A 55 1.83 -4.82 7.96
N ASN A 56 2.34 -4.70 9.19
CA ASN A 56 2.86 -5.85 9.93
C ASN A 56 1.77 -6.83 10.37
N LEU A 57 0.58 -6.31 10.70
CA LEU A 57 -0.59 -7.12 11.04
C LEU A 57 -1.28 -7.72 9.81
N GLY A 58 -0.78 -7.46 8.59
CA GLY A 58 -1.43 -7.93 7.37
C GLY A 58 -2.81 -7.31 7.14
N LEU A 59 -3.15 -6.20 7.82
CA LEU A 59 -4.45 -5.53 7.69
C LEU A 59 -4.72 -5.06 6.26
N GLY A 60 -3.66 -4.84 5.46
CA GLY A 60 -3.79 -4.56 4.03
C GLY A 60 -4.42 -5.70 3.23
N ILE A 61 -4.07 -6.95 3.53
CA ILE A 61 -4.63 -8.12 2.85
C ILE A 61 -6.10 -8.30 3.26
N ILE A 62 -6.38 -8.16 4.56
CA ILE A 62 -7.75 -8.25 5.09
C ILE A 62 -8.64 -7.17 4.47
N LEU A 63 -8.16 -5.92 4.43
CA LEU A 63 -8.92 -4.81 3.85
C LEU A 63 -9.16 -5.01 2.35
N TRP A 64 -8.17 -5.54 1.62
CA TRP A 64 -8.31 -5.87 0.20
C TRP A 64 -9.40 -6.91 -0.07
N LEU A 65 -9.43 -7.99 0.73
CA LEU A 65 -10.44 -9.05 0.63
C LEU A 65 -11.84 -8.53 0.96
N ILE A 66 -11.99 -7.80 2.07
CA ILE A 66 -13.28 -7.20 2.46
C ILE A 66 -13.80 -6.29 1.36
N LEU A 67 -12.95 -5.41 0.83
CA LEU A 67 -13.33 -4.50 -0.24
C LEU A 67 -13.72 -5.26 -1.52
N GLY A 68 -13.01 -6.33 -1.86
CA GLY A 68 -13.34 -7.18 -3.00
C GLY A 68 -14.71 -7.86 -2.85
N ILE A 69 -15.03 -8.36 -1.65
CA ILE A 69 -16.34 -8.95 -1.35
C ILE A 69 -17.44 -7.87 -1.47
N CYS A 70 -17.22 -6.68 -0.91
CA CYS A 70 -18.19 -5.57 -1.01
C CYS A 70 -18.47 -5.20 -2.46
N ILE A 71 -17.43 -5.07 -3.31
CA ILE A 71 -17.59 -4.79 -4.74
C ILE A 71 -18.38 -5.90 -5.43
N ASN A 72 -18.07 -7.17 -5.14
CA ASN A 72 -18.79 -8.29 -5.74
C ASN A 72 -20.28 -8.28 -5.37
N VAL A 73 -20.61 -7.96 -4.11
CA VAL A 73 -22.00 -7.77 -3.69
C VAL A 73 -22.65 -6.64 -4.48
N CYS A 74 -21.98 -5.49 -4.63
CA CYS A 74 -22.50 -4.37 -5.43
C CYS A 74 -22.77 -4.75 -6.89
N ILE A 75 -21.87 -5.51 -7.55
CA ILE A 75 -22.05 -5.95 -8.93
C ILE A 75 -23.34 -6.79 -9.08
N HIS A 76 -23.57 -7.71 -8.14
CA HIS A 76 -24.79 -8.53 -8.14
C HIS A 76 -26.06 -7.75 -7.76
N THR A 77 -25.94 -6.72 -6.92
CA THR A 77 -27.08 -5.87 -6.54
C THR A 77 -27.49 -4.92 -7.67
N LEU A 78 -26.54 -4.54 -8.53
CA LEU A 78 -26.75 -3.69 -9.70
C LEU A 78 -27.16 -4.47 -10.96
N ASP A 79 -27.42 -5.78 -10.82
CA ASP A 79 -27.84 -6.70 -11.89
C ASP A 79 -26.95 -6.66 -13.14
N ILE A 80 -25.65 -6.43 -12.95
CA ILE A 80 -24.67 -6.45 -14.02
C ILE A 80 -24.48 -7.92 -14.45
N SER A 81 -24.82 -8.23 -15.70
CA SER A 81 -24.82 -9.59 -16.26
C SER A 81 -23.40 -10.15 -16.49
N ILE A 82 -22.69 -10.44 -15.41
CA ILE A 82 -21.36 -11.07 -15.42
C ILE A 82 -21.48 -12.47 -14.83
N ASN A 83 -20.75 -13.43 -15.40
CA ASN A 83 -20.64 -14.78 -14.84
C ASN A 83 -20.16 -14.72 -13.37
N LYS A 84 -20.85 -15.39 -12.44
CA LYS A 84 -20.54 -15.39 -11.00
C LYS A 84 -19.06 -15.68 -10.69
N ASN A 85 -18.44 -16.62 -11.41
CA ASN A 85 -17.03 -16.96 -11.19
C ASN A 85 -16.08 -15.85 -11.64
N ILE A 86 -16.43 -15.14 -12.72
CA ILE A 86 -15.66 -14.02 -13.26
C ILE A 86 -15.89 -12.77 -12.39
N SER A 87 -17.09 -12.58 -11.86
CA SER A 87 -17.48 -11.44 -11.02
C SER A 87 -16.60 -11.34 -9.77
N LEU A 88 -16.35 -12.47 -9.10
CA LEU A 88 -15.50 -12.49 -7.91
C LEU A 88 -14.06 -12.09 -8.23
N ILE A 89 -13.48 -12.68 -9.28
CA ILE A 89 -12.11 -12.38 -9.72
C ILE A 89 -11.99 -10.92 -10.12
N LEU A 90 -12.92 -10.42 -10.93
CA LEU A 90 -12.97 -9.04 -11.36
C LEU A 90 -13.06 -8.08 -10.17
N SER A 91 -13.87 -8.41 -9.16
CA SER A 91 -14.04 -7.62 -7.95
C SER A 91 -12.77 -7.56 -7.11
N LEU A 92 -12.04 -8.68 -6.98
CA LEU A 92 -10.75 -8.73 -6.28
C LEU A 92 -9.66 -7.93 -7.02
N VAL A 93 -9.65 -7.97 -8.35
CA VAL A 93 -8.72 -7.15 -9.15
C VAL A 93 -9.07 -5.67 -9.00
N LEU A 94 -10.35 -5.31 -9.08
CA LEU A 94 -10.79 -3.93 -8.94
C LEU A 94 -10.50 -3.37 -7.53
N SER A 95 -10.70 -4.18 -6.48
CA SER A 95 -10.36 -3.77 -5.11
C SER A 95 -8.85 -3.56 -4.94
N PHE A 96 -8.02 -4.37 -5.60
CA PHE A 96 -6.56 -4.18 -5.59
C PHE A 96 -6.17 -2.85 -6.24
N VAL A 97 -6.74 -2.54 -7.40
CA VAL A 97 -6.50 -1.27 -8.12
C VAL A 97 -6.94 -0.08 -7.27
N LEU A 98 -8.14 -0.14 -6.68
CA LEU A 98 -8.64 0.92 -5.80
C LEU A 98 -7.74 1.15 -4.60
N LEU A 99 -7.28 0.07 -3.94
CA LEU A 99 -6.36 0.19 -2.81
C LEU A 99 -5.01 0.77 -3.25
N GLY A 100 -4.53 0.42 -4.45
CA GLY A 100 -3.36 1.05 -5.08
C GLY A 100 -3.53 2.56 -5.28
N CYS A 101 -4.68 2.99 -5.81
CA CYS A 101 -5.01 4.41 -5.98
C CYS A 101 -5.05 5.15 -4.64
N ILE A 102 -5.66 4.56 -3.60
CA ILE A 102 -5.68 5.14 -2.25
C ILE A 102 -4.25 5.32 -1.72
N ASN A 103 -3.40 4.31 -1.86
CA ASN A 103 -1.99 4.40 -1.45
C ASN A 103 -1.23 5.50 -2.21
N CYS A 104 -1.51 5.66 -3.51
CA CYS A 104 -0.94 6.74 -4.32
C CYS A 104 -1.36 8.12 -3.82
N ILE A 105 -2.65 8.32 -3.52
CA ILE A 105 -3.17 9.56 -2.95
C ILE A 105 -2.51 9.84 -1.58
N ILE A 106 -2.42 8.84 -0.71
CA ILE A 106 -1.74 8.97 0.59
C ILE A 106 -0.28 9.41 0.39
N ALA A 107 0.47 8.79 -0.52
CA ALA A 107 1.85 9.15 -0.80
C ALA A 107 2.00 10.59 -1.33
N CYS A 108 1.01 11.08 -2.07
CA CYS A 108 0.97 12.47 -2.53
C CYS A 108 0.73 13.45 -1.37
N VAL A 109 -0.16 13.12 -0.43
CA VAL A 109 -0.60 14.04 0.64
C VAL A 109 0.28 13.94 1.89
N ILE A 110 1.02 12.85 2.07
CA ILE A 110 1.77 12.59 3.30
C ILE A 110 2.72 13.75 3.63
N PRO A 111 2.68 14.27 4.88
CA PRO A 111 3.59 15.30 5.31
C PRO A 111 4.98 14.69 5.49
N LEU A 112 5.98 15.43 5.02
CA LEU A 112 7.38 15.04 5.09
C LEU A 112 8.12 16.13 5.83
N HIS A 113 8.88 15.74 6.83
CA HIS A 113 9.65 16.64 7.68
C HIS A 113 11.14 16.40 7.47
N LYS A 114 11.93 17.47 7.60
CA LYS A 114 13.39 17.35 7.55
C LYS A 114 13.85 16.40 8.66
N THR A 115 14.72 15.45 8.31
CA THR A 115 15.31 14.52 9.26
C THR A 115 16.84 14.55 9.14
N GLN A 116 17.52 14.16 10.21
CA GLN A 116 18.96 13.88 10.17
C GLN A 116 19.19 12.56 9.42
N THR A 117 20.43 12.33 8.98
CA THR A 117 20.86 11.17 8.17
C THR A 117 20.14 9.87 8.53
N PRO A 118 19.66 9.09 7.54
CA PRO A 118 18.84 7.92 7.79
C PRO A 118 19.55 6.97 8.76
N LYS A 119 18.93 6.70 9.92
CA LYS A 119 19.38 5.61 10.79
C LYS A 119 19.24 4.30 10.02
N GLU A 120 20.31 3.51 10.01
CA GLU A 120 20.39 2.24 9.31
C GLU A 120 19.14 1.40 9.60
N LYS A 121 18.32 1.17 8.57
CA LYS A 121 17.10 0.37 8.70
C LYS A 121 17.52 -1.10 8.84
N ARG A 122 17.20 -1.71 9.98
CA ARG A 122 17.30 -3.16 10.18
C ARG A 122 16.49 -3.84 9.06
N LYS A 123 17.17 -4.45 8.08
CA LYS A 123 16.52 -5.17 6.97
C LYS A 123 15.63 -6.24 7.60
N LYS A 124 14.32 -6.16 7.39
CA LYS A 124 13.43 -7.27 7.72
C LYS A 124 13.87 -8.46 6.88
N PRO A 125 14.11 -9.64 7.48
CA PRO A 125 14.66 -10.78 6.77
C PRO A 125 13.72 -11.17 5.63
N LEU A 126 14.29 -11.65 4.51
CA LEU A 126 13.55 -12.19 3.35
C LEU A 126 12.47 -13.19 3.79
N LEU A 127 12.76 -13.93 4.87
CA LEU A 127 11.86 -14.87 5.54
C LEU A 127 10.53 -14.25 6.01
N TYR A 128 10.54 -13.00 6.47
CA TYR A 128 9.33 -12.30 6.91
C TYR A 128 8.38 -12.05 5.73
N TRP A 129 8.91 -11.63 4.58
CA TRP A 129 8.13 -11.41 3.36
C TRP A 129 7.66 -12.74 2.74
N LEU A 130 8.49 -13.78 2.79
CA LEU A 130 8.11 -15.13 2.37
C LEU A 130 6.97 -15.71 3.22
N CYS A 131 7.05 -15.58 4.55
CA CYS A 131 5.97 -16.01 5.45
C CYS A 131 4.67 -15.23 5.21
N LEU A 132 4.76 -13.91 5.00
CA LEU A 132 3.58 -13.10 4.70
C LEU A 132 2.94 -13.49 3.36
N GLY A 133 3.77 -13.77 2.34
CA GLY A 133 3.32 -14.26 1.04
C GLY A 133 2.68 -15.64 1.11
N LEU A 134 3.27 -16.58 1.85
CA LEU A 134 2.69 -17.90 2.12
C LEU A 134 1.34 -17.79 2.83
N LEU A 135 1.24 -16.92 3.83
CA LEU A 135 -0.01 -16.72 4.57
C LEU A 135 -1.11 -16.11 3.69
N ALA A 136 -0.75 -15.22 2.76
CA ALA A 136 -1.67 -14.70 1.75
C ALA A 136 -2.13 -15.80 0.77
N ILE A 137 -1.22 -16.67 0.31
CA ILE A 137 -1.55 -17.81 -0.56
C ILE A 137 -2.50 -18.78 0.17
N VAL A 138 -2.22 -19.12 1.43
CA VAL A 138 -3.08 -19.98 2.25
C VAL A 138 -4.46 -19.37 2.42
N LEU A 139 -4.57 -18.06 2.67
CA LEU A 139 -5.86 -17.38 2.76
C LEU A 139 -6.60 -17.36 1.42
N ILE A 140 -5.91 -17.16 0.29
CA ILE A 140 -6.52 -17.21 -1.04
C ILE A 140 -7.04 -18.62 -1.32
N VAL A 141 -6.24 -19.66 -1.06
CA VAL A 141 -6.64 -21.07 -1.22
C VAL A 141 -7.81 -21.41 -0.29
N PHE A 142 -7.80 -20.90 0.94
CA PHE A 142 -8.89 -21.11 1.89
C PHE A 142 -10.18 -20.43 1.43
N VAL A 143 -10.11 -19.18 0.96
CA VAL A 143 -11.29 -18.44 0.46
C VAL A 143 -11.84 -19.07 -0.81
N VAL A 144 -10.96 -19.45 -1.76
CA VAL A 144 -11.36 -20.15 -2.99
C VAL A 144 -11.92 -21.54 -2.69
N GLY A 145 -11.32 -22.27 -1.75
CA GLY A 145 -11.78 -23.58 -1.30
C GLY A 145 -13.12 -23.51 -0.57
N PHE A 146 -13.33 -22.52 0.28
CA PHE A 146 -14.58 -22.35 1.03
C PHE A 146 -15.72 -21.88 0.13
N LEU A 147 -15.45 -20.99 -0.85
CA LEU A 147 -16.42 -20.56 -1.86
C LEU A 147 -16.67 -21.61 -2.96
N GLY A 148 -15.75 -22.56 -3.14
CA GLY A 148 -15.87 -23.68 -4.09
C GLY A 148 -16.67 -24.88 -3.59
N VAL A 149 -17.07 -24.92 -2.30
CA VAL A 149 -17.85 -26.03 -1.71
C VAL A 149 -19.36 -25.72 -1.64
N THR A 150 -19.78 -24.53 -2.04
CA THR A 150 -21.20 -24.18 -2.20
C THR A 150 -21.58 -24.05 -3.67
N LEU A 151 -21.35 -25.12 -4.44
CA LEU A 151 -22.01 -25.33 -5.72
C LEU A 151 -23.20 -26.26 -5.51
#